data_AF-A0A9E5B538-F1
#
_entry.id   AF-A0A9E5B538-F1
#
_cell.length_a   1.000
_cell.length_b   1.000
_cell.length_c   1.000
_cell.angle_alpha   90.00
_cell.angle_beta   90.00
_cell.angle_gamma   90.00
#
_symmetry.space_group_name_H-M   'P 1'
#
loop_
_entity.id
_entity.type
_entity.pdbx_description
1 polymer ?
#
loop_
_entity_poly.entity_id
_entity_poly.type
_entity_poly.pdbx_seq_one_letter_code
_entity_poly.pdbx_strand_id
1 'polypeptide(L)'
;MFLRSRLTLLALFALLALLAPVLHAAKISDAAEDAAEAKRLLENAQSYVANIGEGPYSYAYIQFHWKRSQANIERILRAYPTTPTALSLASGQLKLGEFELSYFRDRVLSRLEEKRTAAFDAVNCAIFLYNFQENRRDDNHFAAYGRILEVLSQQKRWAEALRFPAKEHEQAFKAAAIFRVAARLEANEVVKQLLAATPKENLTATRAILGEALALRGRPRAEITQLLDQDSSDIVKLGVLSGMIEREIAIQRAAALRLDPKTIFLAGGPVQRPNVRDDVFATVKIFFSGSTPAADELIDGYQAALGAQPASSAPTSVHLAYLEYLAAFEKFDELEAYLSSRLPAAARQPTALKAIELYAKAGRETDSLRHRALFTRAGGADAQSAALAEFRGQMHSLEKPLTVQPNTFSDLSITDPCVLAQAIMEWSLTPNRAIRGAAPYDSVVRKFLPGFADIPAPKSDAVREASSALKPY
;
A
#
# COMPACT_ATOMS: atom_id res chain seq x y z
N MET A 1 23.32 -77.80 -7.95
CA MET A 1 22.02 -77.88 -7.25
C MET A 1 21.99 -77.06 -5.93
N PHE A 2 22.77 -75.97 -5.80
CA PHE A 2 22.96 -75.26 -4.51
C PHE A 2 22.60 -73.76 -4.51
N LEU A 3 22.11 -73.19 -5.61
CA LEU A 3 21.71 -71.77 -5.66
C LEU A 3 20.25 -71.50 -5.28
N ARG A 4 19.35 -72.49 -5.39
CA ARG A 4 17.92 -72.30 -5.10
C ARG A 4 17.57 -72.28 -3.60
N SER A 5 18.38 -72.92 -2.75
CA SER A 5 18.12 -72.99 -1.30
C SER A 5 18.61 -71.77 -0.50
N ARG A 6 19.44 -70.90 -1.11
CA ARG A 6 19.94 -69.68 -0.44
C ARG A 6 19.00 -68.47 -0.61
N LEU A 7 18.23 -68.43 -1.70
CA LEU A 7 17.25 -67.36 -1.97
C LEU A 7 15.98 -67.50 -1.14
N THR A 8 15.54 -68.71 -0.82
CA THR A 8 14.38 -68.96 0.06
C THR A 8 14.66 -68.65 1.53
N LEU A 9 15.90 -68.82 2.01
CA LEU A 9 16.31 -68.45 3.37
C LEU A 9 16.44 -66.93 3.57
N LEU A 10 16.91 -66.20 2.54
CA LEU A 10 16.97 -64.73 2.57
C LEU A 10 15.58 -64.09 2.46
N ALA A 11 14.66 -64.67 1.69
CA ALA A 11 13.27 -64.21 1.63
C ALA A 11 12.51 -64.45 2.94
N LEU A 12 12.79 -65.55 3.65
CA LEU A 12 12.17 -65.83 4.96
C LEU A 12 12.66 -64.84 6.05
N PHE A 13 13.95 -64.47 6.04
CA PHE A 13 14.50 -63.47 6.96
C PHE A 13 13.99 -62.05 6.66
N ALA A 14 13.78 -61.71 5.38
CA ALA A 14 13.19 -60.42 5.00
C ALA A 14 11.69 -60.34 5.38
N LEU A 15 10.94 -61.44 5.31
CA LEU A 15 9.54 -61.48 5.74
C LEU A 15 9.38 -61.48 7.28
N LEU A 16 10.32 -62.09 8.01
CA LEU A 16 10.38 -62.04 9.49
C LEU A 16 10.82 -60.67 10.02
N ALA A 17 11.61 -59.90 9.25
CA ALA A 17 11.95 -58.51 9.57
C ALA A 17 10.78 -57.53 9.33
N LEU A 18 9.82 -57.87 8.47
CA LEU A 18 8.58 -57.11 8.23
C LEU A 18 7.43 -57.47 9.18
N LEU A 19 7.57 -58.56 9.95
CA LEU A 19 6.64 -58.99 11.00
C LEU A 19 7.19 -58.77 12.41
N ALA A 20 8.34 -58.10 12.55
CA ALA A 20 8.74 -57.57 13.83
C ALA A 20 7.65 -56.56 14.26
N PRO A 21 6.95 -56.76 15.39
CA PRO A 21 6.18 -55.66 15.94
C PRO A 21 7.16 -54.51 16.10
N VAL A 22 6.77 -53.33 15.62
CA VAL A 22 7.30 -52.09 16.15
C VAL A 22 6.95 -52.14 17.63
N LEU A 23 7.81 -52.79 18.42
CA LEU A 23 8.00 -52.50 19.81
C LEU A 23 8.39 -51.04 19.80
N HIS A 24 7.38 -50.16 19.81
CA HIS A 24 7.46 -48.97 20.61
C HIS A 24 8.09 -49.47 21.89
N ALA A 25 9.33 -49.06 22.15
CA ALA A 25 9.85 -49.13 23.50
C ALA A 25 8.76 -48.46 24.33
N ALA A 26 7.94 -49.27 24.99
CA ALA A 26 6.94 -48.79 25.89
C ALA A 26 7.78 -48.06 26.93
N LYS A 27 7.78 -46.73 26.86
CA LYS A 27 8.17 -45.93 28.00
C LYS A 27 7.34 -46.51 29.12
N ILE A 28 7.98 -47.17 30.08
CA ILE A 28 7.33 -47.50 31.35
C ILE A 28 7.06 -46.14 31.93
N SER A 29 5.91 -45.57 31.57
CA SER A 29 5.51 -44.26 32.00
C SER A 29 4.85 -44.48 33.34
N ASP A 30 5.40 -43.85 34.36
CA ASP A 30 4.74 -43.79 35.64
C ASP A 30 3.52 -42.89 35.46
N ALA A 31 2.32 -43.44 35.67
CA ALA A 31 1.07 -42.71 35.51
C ALA A 31 1.03 -41.44 36.38
N ALA A 32 1.73 -41.43 37.52
CA ALA A 32 1.87 -40.25 38.36
C ALA A 32 2.81 -39.20 37.75
N GLU A 33 3.93 -39.63 37.17
CA GLU A 33 4.89 -38.75 36.49
C GLU A 33 4.28 -38.13 35.22
N ASP A 34 3.58 -38.93 34.42
CA ASP A 34 2.88 -38.45 33.22
C ASP A 34 1.77 -37.44 33.56
N ALA A 35 1.01 -37.69 34.63
CA ALA A 35 -0.02 -36.76 35.10
C ALA A 35 0.59 -35.44 35.60
N ALA A 36 1.73 -35.49 36.30
CA ALA A 36 2.45 -34.32 36.77
C ALA A 36 3.03 -33.49 35.60
N GLU A 37 3.63 -34.16 34.61
CA GLU A 37 4.16 -33.49 33.42
C GLU A 37 3.06 -32.87 32.55
N ALA A 38 1.93 -33.57 32.36
CA ALA A 38 0.77 -33.03 31.66
C ALA A 38 0.21 -31.77 32.36
N LYS A 39 0.15 -31.76 33.70
CA LYS A 39 -0.24 -30.59 34.48
C LYS A 39 0.76 -29.44 34.34
N ARG A 40 2.06 -29.71 34.43
CA ARG A 40 3.13 -28.71 34.25
C ARG A 40 3.09 -28.07 32.85
N LEU A 41 2.83 -28.86 31.81
CA LEU A 41 2.66 -28.36 30.45
C LEU A 41 1.43 -27.45 30.32
N LEU A 42 0.33 -27.76 31.00
CA LEU A 42 -0.86 -26.91 31.02
C LEU A 42 -0.59 -25.58 31.72
N GLU A 43 0.08 -25.61 32.87
CA GLU A 43 0.49 -24.40 33.62
C GLU A 43 1.39 -23.51 32.74
N ASN A 44 2.35 -24.09 32.03
CA ASN A 44 3.18 -23.35 31.06
C ASN A 44 2.36 -22.82 29.88
N ALA A 45 1.38 -23.57 29.39
CA ALA A 45 0.49 -23.10 28.33
C ALA A 45 -0.31 -21.87 28.80
N GLN A 46 -0.85 -21.91 30.01
CA GLN A 46 -1.60 -20.80 30.61
C GLN A 46 -0.72 -19.57 30.87
N SER A 47 0.51 -19.76 31.38
CA SER A 47 1.42 -18.65 31.65
C SER A 47 1.81 -17.87 30.39
N TYR A 48 1.91 -18.55 29.24
CA TYR A 48 2.16 -17.89 27.96
C TYR A 48 1.01 -17.00 27.48
N VAL A 49 -0.23 -17.22 27.92
CA VAL A 49 -1.39 -16.42 27.46
C VAL A 49 -1.91 -15.43 28.49
N ALA A 50 -1.68 -15.67 29.79
CA ALA A 50 -2.28 -14.90 30.89
C ALA A 50 -1.99 -13.38 30.87
N ASN A 51 -0.86 -12.96 30.29
CA ASN A 51 -0.40 -11.56 30.31
C ASN A 51 -0.22 -10.94 28.92
N ILE A 52 -0.72 -11.59 27.86
CA ILE A 52 -0.48 -11.17 26.49
C ILE A 52 -1.77 -10.73 25.84
N GLY A 53 -2.03 -9.42 25.93
CA GLY A 53 -3.15 -8.74 25.28
C GLY A 53 -2.74 -7.99 24.01
N GLU A 54 -3.73 -7.62 23.21
CA GLU A 54 -3.55 -6.67 22.12
C GLU A 54 -3.28 -5.26 22.67
N GLY A 55 -2.28 -4.55 22.13
CA GLY A 55 -2.03 -3.16 22.49
C GLY A 55 -0.56 -2.80 22.56
N PRO A 56 0.13 -3.00 23.69
CA PRO A 56 1.54 -2.66 23.82
C PRO A 56 2.47 -3.63 23.07
N TYR A 57 1.97 -4.81 22.71
CA TYR A 57 2.75 -5.86 22.05
C TYR A 57 2.44 -5.93 20.55
N SER A 58 3.47 -6.18 19.75
CA SER A 58 3.31 -6.46 18.32
C SER A 58 2.63 -7.80 18.08
N TYR A 59 1.92 -7.95 16.95
CA TYR A 59 1.26 -9.22 16.65
C TYR A 59 2.23 -10.39 16.48
N ALA A 60 3.47 -10.13 16.05
CA ALA A 60 4.52 -11.14 16.01
C ALA A 60 4.84 -11.69 17.41
N TYR A 61 4.95 -10.81 18.41
CA TYR A 61 5.18 -11.20 19.80
C TYR A 61 3.99 -11.98 20.36
N ILE A 62 2.77 -11.47 20.17
CA ILE A 62 1.55 -12.14 20.62
C ILE A 62 1.46 -13.55 20.02
N GLN A 63 1.66 -13.67 18.71
CA GLN A 63 1.59 -14.96 18.04
C GLN A 63 2.65 -15.95 18.53
N PHE A 64 3.89 -15.51 18.79
CA PHE A 64 4.95 -16.39 19.30
C PHE A 64 4.52 -17.10 20.57
N HIS A 65 4.01 -16.35 21.55
CA HIS A 65 3.60 -16.91 22.83
C HIS A 65 2.35 -17.79 22.71
N TRP A 66 1.40 -17.39 21.88
CA TRP A 66 0.19 -18.17 21.63
C TRP A 66 0.51 -19.51 20.94
N LYS A 67 1.44 -19.53 19.97
CA LYS A 67 1.94 -20.77 19.34
C LYS A 67 2.70 -21.66 20.33
N ARG A 68 3.48 -21.09 21.27
CA ARG A 68 4.13 -21.84 22.35
C ARG A 68 3.12 -22.51 23.27
N SER A 69 2.04 -21.79 23.59
CA SER A 69 0.93 -22.33 24.36
C SER A 69 0.26 -23.51 23.64
N GLN A 70 -0.06 -23.34 22.34
CA GLN A 70 -0.62 -24.41 21.50
C GLN A 70 0.26 -25.67 21.50
N ALA A 71 1.58 -25.51 21.32
CA ALA A 71 2.52 -26.63 21.26
C ALA A 71 2.54 -27.44 22.56
N ASN A 72 2.39 -26.78 23.72
CA ASN A 72 2.27 -27.47 25.00
C ASN A 72 0.96 -28.26 25.09
N ILE A 73 -0.17 -27.69 24.63
CA ILE A 73 -1.46 -28.40 24.61
C ILE A 73 -1.43 -29.60 23.66
N GLU A 74 -0.89 -29.43 22.45
CA GLU A 74 -0.74 -30.51 21.48
C GLU A 74 0.16 -31.64 22.02
N ARG A 75 1.21 -31.28 22.76
CA ARG A 75 2.07 -32.25 23.44
C ARG A 75 1.31 -33.02 24.52
N ILE A 76 0.45 -32.37 25.32
CA ILE A 76 -0.41 -33.06 26.29
C ILE A 76 -1.30 -34.08 25.60
N LEU A 77 -2.04 -33.66 24.58
CA LEU A 77 -3.01 -34.50 23.88
C LEU A 77 -2.35 -35.66 23.12
N ARG A 78 -1.14 -35.47 22.59
CA ARG A 78 -0.42 -36.50 21.83
C ARG A 78 0.38 -37.46 22.71
N ALA A 79 1.12 -36.94 23.67
CA ALA A 79 2.09 -37.73 24.45
C ALA A 79 1.50 -38.29 25.76
N TYR A 80 0.44 -37.66 26.30
CA TYR A 80 -0.15 -38.02 27.60
C TYR A 80 -1.69 -38.18 27.51
N PRO A 81 -2.24 -38.88 26.50
CA PRO A 81 -3.68 -38.86 26.17
C PRO A 81 -4.59 -39.44 27.27
N THR A 82 -4.07 -40.28 28.16
CA THR A 82 -4.82 -40.96 29.21
C THR A 82 -4.84 -40.20 30.54
N THR A 83 -4.11 -39.09 30.65
CA THR A 83 -4.06 -38.30 31.89
C THR A 83 -5.36 -37.54 32.14
N PRO A 84 -5.74 -37.25 33.41
CA PRO A 84 -6.92 -36.44 33.72
C PRO A 84 -6.91 -35.09 33.00
N THR A 85 -5.73 -34.45 32.91
CA THR A 85 -5.53 -33.19 32.18
C THR A 85 -5.88 -33.31 30.70
N ALA A 86 -5.40 -34.35 30.02
CA ALA A 86 -5.70 -34.56 28.60
C ALA A 86 -7.19 -34.86 28.36
N LEU A 87 -7.83 -35.64 29.23
CA LEU A 87 -9.26 -35.94 29.16
C LEU A 87 -10.12 -34.69 29.37
N SER A 88 -9.78 -33.85 30.35
CA SER A 88 -10.46 -32.57 30.59
C SER A 88 -10.21 -31.55 29.48
N LEU A 89 -9.03 -31.52 28.86
CA LEU A 89 -8.78 -30.72 27.64
C LEU A 89 -9.59 -31.21 26.45
N ALA A 90 -9.61 -32.53 26.20
CA ALA A 90 -10.33 -33.13 25.07
C ALA A 90 -11.85 -32.97 25.18
N SER A 91 -12.38 -32.98 26.41
CA SER A 91 -13.80 -32.73 26.69
C SER A 91 -14.18 -31.25 26.74
N GLY A 92 -13.24 -30.32 26.55
CA GLY A 92 -13.50 -28.88 26.60
C GLY A 92 -13.76 -28.34 28.01
N GLN A 93 -13.43 -29.10 29.07
CA GLN A 93 -13.57 -28.63 30.45
C GLN A 93 -12.48 -27.62 30.83
N LEU A 94 -11.32 -27.70 30.18
CA LEU A 94 -10.18 -26.82 30.42
C LEU A 94 -10.01 -25.83 29.26
N LYS A 95 -9.98 -24.54 29.62
CA LYS A 95 -9.77 -23.42 28.69
C LYS A 95 -8.32 -23.00 28.63
N LEU A 96 -7.98 -22.27 27.56
CA LEU A 96 -6.71 -21.58 27.43
C LEU A 96 -6.93 -20.07 27.47
N GLY A 97 -6.56 -19.45 28.60
CA GLY A 97 -7.00 -18.08 28.90
C GLY A 97 -8.53 -18.05 29.01
N GLU A 98 -9.17 -17.16 28.26
CA GLU A 98 -10.63 -17.04 28.22
C GLU A 98 -11.30 -17.95 27.18
N PHE A 99 -10.51 -18.63 26.33
CA PHE A 99 -11.00 -19.31 25.14
C PHE A 99 -11.06 -20.83 25.28
N GLU A 100 -12.11 -21.42 24.71
CA GLU A 100 -12.14 -22.87 24.43
C GLU A 100 -10.98 -23.25 23.50
N LEU A 101 -10.42 -24.45 23.66
CA LEU A 101 -9.27 -24.88 22.87
C LEU A 101 -9.55 -24.92 21.36
N SER A 102 -10.76 -25.35 20.97
CA SER A 102 -11.20 -25.35 19.57
C SER A 102 -11.29 -23.94 19.01
N TYR A 103 -11.89 -23.01 19.77
CA TYR A 103 -11.97 -21.60 19.39
C TYR A 103 -10.58 -20.97 19.28
N PHE A 104 -9.69 -21.24 20.24
CA PHE A 104 -8.32 -20.76 20.24
C PHE A 104 -7.57 -21.20 18.96
N ARG A 105 -7.61 -22.48 18.65
CA ARG A 105 -6.93 -23.07 17.47
C ARG A 105 -7.52 -22.55 16.16
N ASP A 106 -8.85 -22.59 16.05
CA ASP A 106 -9.54 -22.42 14.77
C ASP A 106 -9.90 -20.96 14.48
N ARG A 107 -9.90 -20.09 15.50
CA ARG A 107 -10.22 -18.67 15.36
C ARG A 107 -9.05 -17.78 15.73
N VAL A 108 -8.53 -17.90 16.95
CA VAL A 108 -7.58 -16.87 17.43
C VAL A 108 -6.22 -16.96 16.75
N LEU A 109 -5.67 -18.16 16.58
CA LEU A 109 -4.38 -18.32 15.88
C LEU A 109 -4.46 -17.90 14.41
N SER A 110 -5.55 -18.26 13.73
CA SER A 110 -5.80 -17.82 12.35
C SER A 110 -5.88 -16.29 12.28
N ARG A 111 -6.60 -15.67 13.21
CA ARG A 111 -6.73 -14.21 13.30
C ARG A 111 -5.41 -13.52 13.61
N LEU A 112 -4.57 -14.12 14.46
CA LEU A 112 -3.24 -13.61 14.76
C LEU A 112 -2.33 -13.65 13.53
N GLU A 113 -2.42 -14.68 12.70
CA GLU A 113 -1.65 -14.75 11.45
C GLU A 113 -2.08 -13.66 10.47
N GLU A 114 -3.39 -13.41 10.33
CA GLU A 114 -3.93 -12.31 9.52
C GLU A 114 -3.40 -10.96 10.02
N LYS A 115 -3.55 -10.68 11.33
CA LYS A 115 -3.10 -9.42 11.94
C LYS A 115 -1.59 -9.22 11.82
N ARG A 116 -0.80 -10.27 12.07
CA ARG A 116 0.67 -10.26 11.90
C ARG A 116 1.08 -9.97 10.47
N THR A 117 0.40 -10.58 9.51
CA THR A 117 0.70 -10.36 8.08
C THR A 117 0.36 -8.93 7.68
N ALA A 118 -0.82 -8.44 8.08
CA ALA A 118 -1.25 -7.06 7.86
C ALA A 118 -0.31 -6.03 8.49
N ALA A 119 0.21 -6.29 9.70
CA ALA A 119 1.10 -5.35 10.40
C ALA A 119 2.58 -5.44 9.97
N PHE A 120 2.92 -6.31 9.03
CA PHE A 120 4.32 -6.60 8.69
C PHE A 120 5.04 -5.40 8.04
N ASP A 121 4.41 -4.78 7.04
CA ASP A 121 4.95 -3.61 6.35
C ASP A 121 3.81 -2.69 5.87
N ALA A 122 4.18 -1.55 5.27
CA ALA A 122 3.22 -0.57 4.77
C ALA A 122 2.27 -1.16 3.73
N VAL A 123 2.82 -1.98 2.83
CA VAL A 123 2.11 -2.54 1.68
C VAL A 123 1.08 -3.56 2.15
N ASN A 124 1.47 -4.48 3.02
CA ASN A 124 0.57 -5.44 3.63
C ASN A 124 -0.53 -4.76 4.45
N CYS A 125 -0.19 -3.69 5.17
CA CYS A 125 -1.18 -2.91 5.93
C CYS A 125 -2.20 -2.26 4.98
N ALA A 126 -1.75 -1.69 3.86
CA ALA A 126 -2.65 -1.10 2.87
C ALA A 126 -3.49 -2.16 2.14
N ILE A 127 -2.93 -3.34 1.82
CA ILE A 127 -3.67 -4.47 1.24
C ILE A 127 -4.75 -4.96 2.20
N PHE A 128 -4.43 -5.07 3.49
CA PHE A 128 -5.40 -5.41 4.53
C PHE A 128 -6.56 -4.41 4.57
N LEU A 129 -6.25 -3.11 4.60
CA LEU A 129 -7.27 -2.06 4.60
C LEU A 129 -8.11 -2.05 3.32
N TYR A 130 -7.48 -2.22 2.16
CA TYR A 130 -8.15 -2.35 0.86
C TYR A 130 -9.15 -3.51 0.84
N ASN A 131 -8.74 -4.68 1.34
CA ASN A 131 -9.58 -5.88 1.39
C ASN A 131 -10.54 -5.92 2.60
N PHE A 132 -10.52 -4.92 3.49
CA PHE A 132 -11.37 -4.89 4.68
C PHE A 132 -12.87 -4.97 4.33
N GLN A 133 -13.24 -4.35 3.20
CA GLN A 133 -14.60 -4.37 2.64
C GLN A 133 -14.59 -5.00 1.25
N GLU A 134 -14.50 -6.34 1.19
CA GLU A 134 -14.31 -7.13 -0.05
C GLU A 134 -15.23 -6.79 -1.23
N ASN A 135 -16.46 -6.37 -0.94
CA ASN A 135 -17.48 -6.08 -1.97
C ASN A 135 -17.53 -4.60 -2.39
N ARG A 136 -16.69 -3.75 -1.81
CA ARG A 136 -16.67 -2.31 -2.10
C ARG A 136 -16.11 -2.02 -3.50
N ARG A 137 -16.69 -1.02 -4.17
CA ARG A 137 -16.37 -0.65 -5.57
C ARG A 137 -16.59 0.85 -5.86
N ASP A 138 -16.12 1.71 -4.96
CA ASP A 138 -16.20 3.16 -5.16
C ASP A 138 -14.82 3.77 -5.50
N ASP A 139 -14.80 5.07 -5.76
CA ASP A 139 -13.60 5.80 -6.17
C ASP A 139 -12.47 5.69 -5.12
N ASN A 140 -12.80 5.65 -3.83
CA ASN A 140 -11.81 5.48 -2.76
C ASN A 140 -11.14 4.10 -2.82
N HIS A 141 -11.92 3.05 -3.10
CA HIS A 141 -11.40 1.70 -3.28
C HIS A 141 -10.50 1.61 -4.52
N PHE A 142 -10.92 2.21 -5.65
CA PHE A 142 -10.09 2.29 -6.86
C PHE A 142 -8.81 3.11 -6.67
N ALA A 143 -8.88 4.21 -5.93
CA ALA A 143 -7.72 5.04 -5.62
C ALA A 143 -6.71 4.29 -4.73
N ALA A 144 -7.18 3.57 -3.70
CA ALA A 144 -6.34 2.72 -2.86
C ALA A 144 -5.64 1.63 -3.68
N TYR A 145 -6.38 0.96 -4.57
CA TYR A 145 -5.85 -0.04 -5.50
C TYR A 145 -4.72 0.53 -6.37
N GLY A 146 -4.94 1.69 -7.00
CA GLY A 146 -3.93 2.38 -7.80
C GLY A 146 -2.67 2.73 -7.01
N ARG A 147 -2.82 3.21 -5.77
CA ARG A 147 -1.68 3.54 -4.89
C ARG A 147 -0.86 2.31 -4.49
N ILE A 148 -1.50 1.18 -4.20
CA ILE A 148 -0.80 -0.08 -3.89
C ILE A 148 0.05 -0.52 -5.10
N LEU A 149 -0.55 -0.52 -6.30
CA LEU A 149 0.17 -0.86 -7.54
C LEU A 149 1.33 0.08 -7.82
N GLU A 150 1.13 1.39 -7.61
CA GLU A 150 2.17 2.39 -7.75
C GLU A 150 3.34 2.12 -6.80
N VAL A 151 3.07 1.89 -5.51
CA VAL A 151 4.11 1.61 -4.51
C VAL A 151 4.89 0.34 -4.83
N LEU A 152 4.19 -0.76 -5.13
CA LEU A 152 4.85 -2.01 -5.53
C LEU A 152 5.77 -1.79 -6.74
N SER A 153 5.28 -1.06 -7.74
CA SER A 153 6.04 -0.76 -8.96
C SER A 153 7.24 0.14 -8.69
N GLN A 154 7.09 1.20 -7.88
CA GLN A 154 8.19 2.09 -7.52
C GLN A 154 9.27 1.39 -6.68
N GLN A 155 8.88 0.41 -5.86
CA GLN A 155 9.80 -0.47 -5.14
C GLN A 155 10.41 -1.58 -6.02
N LYS A 156 10.13 -1.59 -7.33
CA LYS A 156 10.58 -2.61 -8.30
C LYS A 156 10.09 -4.03 -7.98
N ARG A 157 9.01 -4.17 -7.20
CA ARG A 157 8.33 -5.44 -6.88
C ARG A 157 7.39 -5.84 -8.02
N TRP A 158 7.92 -5.88 -9.24
CA TRP A 158 7.14 -6.04 -10.48
C TRP A 158 6.33 -7.34 -10.50
N ALA A 159 6.91 -8.45 -10.06
CA ALA A 159 6.23 -9.73 -10.01
C ALA A 159 4.99 -9.70 -9.12
N GLU A 160 5.05 -8.97 -8.02
CA GLU A 160 3.93 -8.81 -7.09
C GLU A 160 2.86 -7.89 -7.66
N ALA A 161 3.26 -6.73 -8.21
CA ALA A 161 2.34 -5.82 -8.88
C ALA A 161 1.58 -6.53 -10.02
N LEU A 162 2.28 -7.33 -10.83
CA LEU A 162 1.68 -8.10 -11.93
C LEU A 162 0.80 -9.24 -11.45
N ARG A 163 1.05 -9.84 -10.28
CA ARG A 163 0.21 -10.90 -9.69
C ARG A 163 -0.92 -10.36 -8.82
N PHE A 164 -0.90 -9.08 -8.46
CA PHE A 164 -1.91 -8.48 -7.60
C PHE A 164 -3.32 -8.68 -8.21
N PRO A 165 -4.28 -9.22 -7.45
CA PRO A 165 -5.56 -9.64 -8.01
C PRO A 165 -6.33 -8.43 -8.59
N ALA A 166 -6.89 -8.63 -9.78
CA ALA A 166 -7.72 -7.64 -10.47
C ALA A 166 -8.98 -8.32 -10.99
N LYS A 167 -10.12 -7.70 -10.77
CA LYS A 167 -11.38 -8.08 -11.44
C LYS A 167 -11.27 -7.71 -12.92
N GLU A 168 -12.12 -8.30 -13.76
CA GLU A 168 -12.08 -8.10 -15.22
C GLU A 168 -12.05 -6.62 -15.64
N HIS A 169 -12.92 -5.80 -15.05
CA HIS A 169 -12.99 -4.35 -15.29
C HIS A 169 -11.80 -3.55 -14.73
N GLU A 170 -10.99 -4.13 -13.84
CA GLU A 170 -9.80 -3.49 -13.25
C GLU A 170 -8.51 -3.83 -14.02
N GLN A 171 -8.54 -4.79 -14.96
CA GLN A 171 -7.35 -5.27 -15.66
C GLN A 171 -6.66 -4.18 -16.48
N ALA A 172 -7.42 -3.39 -17.24
CA ALA A 172 -6.87 -2.30 -18.04
C ALA A 172 -6.26 -1.21 -17.15
N PHE A 173 -6.95 -0.85 -16.06
CA PHE A 173 -6.44 0.10 -15.07
C PHE A 173 -5.14 -0.38 -14.42
N LYS A 174 -5.09 -1.65 -13.99
CA LYS A 174 -3.89 -2.26 -13.42
C LYS A 174 -2.71 -2.21 -14.39
N ALA A 175 -2.92 -2.65 -15.63
CA ALA A 175 -1.88 -2.64 -16.65
C ALA A 175 -1.36 -1.22 -16.90
N ALA A 176 -2.25 -0.24 -17.03
CA ALA A 176 -1.89 1.16 -17.23
C ALA A 176 -1.13 1.76 -16.03
N ALA A 177 -1.55 1.44 -14.79
CA ALA A 177 -0.90 1.92 -13.57
C ALA A 177 0.54 1.40 -13.45
N ILE A 178 0.76 0.10 -13.67
CA ILE A 178 2.10 -0.52 -13.65
C ILE A 178 2.93 0.03 -14.82
N PHE A 179 2.34 0.13 -16.02
CA PHE A 179 3.02 0.63 -17.21
C PHE A 179 3.54 2.06 -17.03
N ARG A 180 2.73 2.95 -16.43
CA ARG A 180 3.12 4.34 -16.16
C ARG A 180 4.37 4.42 -15.30
N VAL A 181 4.43 3.65 -14.22
CA VAL A 181 5.61 3.63 -13.35
C VAL A 181 6.81 2.99 -14.07
N ALA A 182 6.61 1.87 -14.77
CA ALA A 182 7.66 1.20 -15.53
C ALA A 182 8.27 2.11 -16.61
N ALA A 183 7.45 2.86 -17.35
CA ALA A 183 7.87 3.79 -18.38
C ALA A 183 8.66 4.97 -17.79
N ARG A 184 8.20 5.53 -16.66
CA ARG A 184 8.91 6.62 -15.95
C ARG A 184 10.25 6.17 -15.37
N LEU A 185 10.35 4.94 -14.88
CA LEU A 185 11.58 4.37 -14.31
C LEU A 185 12.52 3.71 -15.33
N GLU A 186 12.18 3.74 -16.63
CA GLU A 186 12.94 3.07 -17.69
C GLU A 186 13.14 1.56 -17.46
N ALA A 187 12.12 0.89 -16.90
CA ALA A 187 12.11 -0.56 -16.73
C ALA A 187 11.83 -1.26 -18.08
N ASN A 188 12.80 -1.20 -19.01
CA ASN A 188 12.64 -1.54 -20.43
C ASN A 188 12.01 -2.91 -20.68
N GLU A 189 12.40 -3.94 -19.92
CA GLU A 189 11.83 -5.29 -20.10
C GLU A 189 10.36 -5.37 -19.68
N VAL A 190 9.99 -4.70 -18.58
CA VAL A 190 8.59 -4.62 -18.13
C VAL A 190 7.76 -3.81 -19.13
N VAL A 191 8.31 -2.70 -19.63
CA VAL A 191 7.67 -1.86 -20.66
C VAL A 191 7.41 -2.66 -21.93
N LYS A 192 8.41 -3.41 -22.45
CA LYS A 192 8.25 -4.27 -23.62
C LYS A 192 7.20 -5.36 -23.39
N GLN A 193 7.25 -6.03 -22.25
CA GLN A 193 6.31 -7.10 -21.90
C GLN A 193 4.86 -6.57 -21.87
N LEU A 194 4.64 -5.44 -21.18
CA LEU A 194 3.31 -4.85 -21.06
C LEU A 194 2.81 -4.28 -22.39
N LEU A 195 3.66 -3.65 -23.20
CA LEU A 195 3.29 -3.20 -24.55
C LEU A 195 2.87 -4.37 -25.44
N ALA A 196 3.64 -5.47 -25.42
CA ALA A 196 3.33 -6.66 -26.21
C ALA A 196 2.02 -7.33 -25.77
N ALA A 197 1.68 -7.26 -24.48
CA ALA A 197 0.44 -7.81 -23.92
C ALA A 197 -0.75 -6.84 -24.00
N THR A 198 -0.55 -5.59 -24.43
CA THR A 198 -1.62 -4.57 -24.46
C THR A 198 -2.59 -4.86 -25.62
N PRO A 199 -3.90 -5.02 -25.36
CA PRO A 199 -4.91 -5.16 -26.41
C PRO A 199 -4.92 -3.96 -27.36
N LYS A 200 -5.26 -4.19 -28.64
CA LYS A 200 -5.16 -3.15 -29.69
C LYS A 200 -5.95 -1.89 -29.35
N GLU A 201 -7.14 -2.07 -28.77
CA GLU A 201 -8.05 -1.02 -28.31
C GLU A 201 -7.45 -0.13 -27.21
N ASN A 202 -6.45 -0.63 -26.46
CA ASN A 202 -5.80 0.09 -25.37
C ASN A 202 -4.41 0.65 -25.77
N LEU A 203 -3.88 0.30 -26.96
CA LEU A 203 -2.53 0.67 -27.37
C LEU A 203 -2.31 2.18 -27.43
N THR A 204 -3.29 2.95 -27.92
CA THR A 204 -3.17 4.42 -28.01
C THR A 204 -3.04 5.06 -26.61
N ALA A 205 -3.83 4.60 -25.63
CA ALA A 205 -3.70 5.08 -24.25
C ALA A 205 -2.34 4.70 -23.64
N THR A 206 -1.86 3.47 -23.86
CA THR A 206 -0.55 3.03 -23.40
C THR A 206 0.59 3.83 -24.07
N ARG A 207 0.47 4.15 -25.36
CA ARG A 207 1.43 5.00 -26.07
C ARG A 207 1.43 6.44 -25.57
N ALA A 208 0.28 6.99 -25.19
CA ALA A 208 0.23 8.30 -24.56
C ALA A 208 0.99 8.34 -23.23
N ILE A 209 0.85 7.30 -22.39
CA ILE A 209 1.64 7.15 -21.17
C ILE A 209 3.14 7.03 -21.48
N LEU A 210 3.51 6.30 -22.54
CA LEU A 210 4.90 6.21 -22.98
C LEU A 210 5.44 7.57 -23.44
N GLY A 211 4.66 8.32 -24.23
CA GLY A 211 5.00 9.66 -24.70
C GLY A 211 5.22 10.65 -23.57
N GLU A 212 4.32 10.65 -22.58
CA GLU A 212 4.46 11.39 -21.33
C GLU A 212 5.78 11.04 -20.63
N ALA A 213 6.06 9.75 -20.44
CA ALA A 213 7.28 9.31 -19.75
C ALA A 213 8.58 9.60 -20.53
N LEU A 214 8.56 9.55 -21.87
CA LEU A 214 9.70 9.95 -22.70
C LEU A 214 9.99 11.44 -22.56
N ALA A 215 8.94 12.27 -22.63
CA ALA A 215 9.03 13.71 -22.45
C ALA A 215 9.49 14.06 -21.03
N LEU A 216 8.88 13.49 -19.99
CA LEU A 216 9.23 13.76 -18.59
C LEU A 216 10.72 13.51 -18.28
N ARG A 217 11.32 12.50 -18.92
CA ARG A 217 12.73 12.13 -18.76
C ARG A 217 13.72 12.95 -19.59
N GLY A 218 13.24 13.85 -20.46
CA GLY A 218 14.09 14.57 -21.40
C GLY A 218 14.76 13.66 -22.43
N ARG A 219 14.05 12.62 -22.90
CA ARG A 219 14.54 11.75 -23.98
C ARG A 219 14.75 12.56 -25.27
N PRO A 220 15.69 12.15 -26.15
CA PRO A 220 15.96 12.88 -27.37
C PRO A 220 14.71 13.01 -28.24
N ARG A 221 14.57 14.13 -28.97
CA ARG A 221 13.42 14.39 -29.83
C ARG A 221 13.17 13.26 -30.84
N ALA A 222 14.22 12.64 -31.37
CA ALA A 222 14.10 11.51 -32.29
C ALA A 222 13.29 10.34 -31.72
N GLU A 223 13.39 10.04 -30.41
CA GLU A 223 12.60 8.97 -29.79
C GLU A 223 11.12 9.36 -29.65
N ILE A 224 10.84 10.65 -29.36
CA ILE A 224 9.47 11.17 -29.32
C ILE A 224 8.86 11.17 -30.73
N THR A 225 9.62 11.61 -31.74
CA THR A 225 9.21 11.56 -33.15
C THR A 225 8.91 10.13 -33.58
N GLN A 226 9.77 9.15 -33.24
CA GLN A 226 9.54 7.75 -33.56
C GLN A 226 8.23 7.21 -32.96
N LEU A 227 7.88 7.64 -31.73
CA LEU A 227 6.59 7.28 -31.14
C LEU A 227 5.42 7.93 -31.90
N LEU A 228 5.54 9.21 -32.24
CA LEU A 228 4.49 9.94 -32.97
C LEU A 228 4.32 9.44 -34.41
N ASP A 229 5.38 8.92 -35.04
CA ASP A 229 5.31 8.25 -36.34
C ASP A 229 4.52 6.94 -36.26
N GLN A 230 4.52 6.26 -35.10
CA GLN A 230 3.73 5.04 -34.87
C GLN A 230 2.28 5.34 -34.53
N ASP A 231 2.02 6.44 -33.82
CA ASP A 231 0.70 6.87 -33.38
C ASP A 231 0.68 8.39 -33.18
N SER A 232 0.15 9.11 -34.17
CA SER A 232 0.05 10.57 -34.19
C SER A 232 -1.29 11.08 -33.66
N SER A 233 -2.06 10.24 -32.96
CA SER A 233 -3.34 10.64 -32.37
C SER A 233 -3.15 11.75 -31.33
N ASP A 234 -4.19 12.57 -31.17
CA ASP A 234 -4.15 13.70 -30.26
C ASP A 234 -3.92 13.28 -28.79
N ILE A 235 -4.39 12.10 -28.38
CA ILE A 235 -4.14 11.56 -27.05
C ILE A 235 -2.64 11.32 -26.81
N VAL A 236 -1.90 10.81 -27.80
CA VAL A 236 -0.45 10.59 -27.68
C VAL A 236 0.29 11.92 -27.64
N LYS A 237 -0.09 12.88 -28.50
CA LYS A 237 0.46 14.24 -28.48
C LYS A 237 0.21 14.95 -27.15
N LEU A 238 -0.99 14.82 -26.57
CA LEU A 238 -1.34 15.36 -25.25
C LEU A 238 -0.49 14.71 -24.15
N GLY A 239 -0.27 13.40 -24.20
CA GLY A 239 0.63 12.72 -23.27
C GLY A 239 2.06 13.28 -23.33
N VAL A 240 2.62 13.40 -24.54
CA VAL A 240 3.94 14.01 -24.75
C VAL A 240 3.97 15.46 -24.21
N LEU A 241 2.97 16.28 -24.55
CA LEU A 241 2.88 17.67 -24.10
C LEU A 241 2.81 17.78 -22.57
N SER A 242 2.01 16.94 -21.92
CA SER A 242 1.88 16.87 -20.47
C SER A 242 3.23 16.60 -19.80
N GLY A 243 3.99 15.61 -20.29
CA GLY A 243 5.32 15.31 -19.78
C GLY A 243 6.35 16.43 -20.00
N MET A 244 6.26 17.17 -21.10
CA MET A 244 7.09 18.36 -21.35
C MET A 244 6.75 19.49 -20.37
N ILE A 245 5.46 19.76 -20.16
CA ILE A 245 4.96 20.79 -19.26
C ILE A 245 5.39 20.50 -17.82
N GLU A 246 5.17 19.28 -17.32
CA GLU A 246 5.53 18.92 -15.95
C GLU A 246 7.04 19.09 -15.70
N ARG A 247 7.88 18.67 -16.66
CA ARG A 247 9.33 18.85 -16.59
C ARG A 247 9.73 20.32 -16.61
N GLU A 248 9.18 21.10 -17.53
CA GLU A 248 9.52 22.52 -17.70
C GLU A 248 9.07 23.36 -16.50
N ILE A 249 7.88 23.11 -15.93
CA ILE A 249 7.43 23.75 -14.68
C ILE A 249 8.44 23.50 -13.55
N ALA A 250 8.87 22.25 -13.37
CA ALA A 250 9.79 21.92 -12.30
C ALA A 250 11.16 22.58 -12.47
N ILE A 251 11.69 22.64 -13.70
CA ILE A 251 12.94 23.35 -14.02
C ILE A 251 12.81 24.86 -13.78
N GLN A 252 11.73 25.49 -14.27
CA GLN A 252 11.50 26.93 -14.11
C GLN A 252 11.32 27.31 -12.64
N ARG A 253 10.55 26.52 -11.87
CA ARG A 253 10.33 26.75 -10.45
C ARG A 253 11.63 26.62 -9.66
N ALA A 254 12.43 25.60 -9.93
CA ALA A 254 13.73 25.42 -9.29
C ALA A 254 14.69 26.58 -9.62
N ALA A 255 14.71 27.04 -10.88
CA ALA A 255 15.51 28.20 -11.28
C ALA A 255 15.08 29.48 -10.55
N ALA A 256 13.77 29.74 -10.47
CA ALA A 256 13.22 30.90 -9.77
C ALA A 256 13.52 30.88 -8.26
N LEU A 257 13.52 29.69 -7.64
CA LEU A 257 13.89 29.47 -6.24
C LEU A 257 15.40 29.34 -6.01
N ARG A 258 16.21 29.46 -7.07
CA ARG A 258 17.69 29.32 -7.04
C ARG A 258 18.16 27.97 -6.45
N LEU A 259 17.39 26.91 -6.69
CA LEU A 259 17.72 25.55 -6.28
C LEU A 259 18.67 24.88 -7.28
N ASP A 260 19.49 23.94 -6.81
CA ASP A 260 20.34 23.14 -7.69
C ASP A 260 19.46 22.25 -8.59
N PRO A 261 19.64 22.21 -9.92
CA PRO A 261 18.93 21.31 -10.82
C PRO A 261 18.95 19.82 -10.40
N LYS A 262 19.95 19.38 -9.63
CA LYS A 262 20.03 18.02 -9.07
C LYS A 262 19.04 17.74 -7.94
N THR A 263 18.45 18.79 -7.37
CA THR A 263 17.45 18.72 -6.28
C THR A 263 16.01 18.80 -6.77
N ILE A 264 15.79 18.78 -8.09
CA ILE A 264 14.45 18.81 -8.66
C ILE A 264 13.88 17.39 -8.62
N PHE A 265 12.76 17.21 -7.92
CA PHE A 265 12.03 15.94 -7.82
C PHE A 265 10.62 16.08 -8.38
N LEU A 266 10.20 15.09 -9.17
CA LEU A 266 8.86 14.91 -9.69
C LEU A 266 8.21 13.67 -9.08
N ALA A 267 6.92 13.44 -9.39
CA ALA A 267 6.20 12.25 -8.96
C ALA A 267 6.83 10.97 -9.52
N GLY A 268 7.70 10.33 -8.72
CA GLY A 268 8.39 9.09 -9.05
C GLY A 268 9.93 9.18 -9.11
N GLY A 269 10.53 10.35 -8.87
CA GLY A 269 11.99 10.46 -8.75
C GLY A 269 12.58 11.82 -9.13
N PRO A 270 13.92 11.95 -9.12
CA PRO A 270 14.59 13.16 -9.56
C PRO A 270 14.35 13.42 -11.06
N VAL A 271 14.26 14.70 -11.45
CA VAL A 271 14.20 15.10 -12.86
C VAL A 271 15.42 14.60 -13.60
N GLN A 272 15.18 13.90 -14.70
CA GLN A 272 16.26 13.47 -15.58
C GLN A 272 16.53 14.57 -16.61
N ARG A 273 17.82 14.82 -16.86
CA ARG A 273 18.31 15.77 -17.89
C ARG A 273 17.67 17.18 -17.78
N PRO A 274 17.83 17.89 -16.64
CA PRO A 274 17.23 19.20 -16.42
C PRO A 274 17.72 20.30 -17.40
N ASN A 275 18.79 20.05 -18.14
CA ASN A 275 19.30 20.96 -19.18
C ASN A 275 18.46 20.92 -20.48
N VAL A 276 17.60 19.91 -20.66
CA VAL A 276 16.72 19.84 -21.83
C VAL A 276 15.51 20.73 -21.56
N ARG A 277 15.40 21.82 -22.34
CA ARG A 277 14.30 22.79 -22.25
C ARG A 277 13.30 22.58 -23.38
N ASP A 278 12.02 22.70 -23.05
CA ASP A 278 10.92 22.57 -24.01
C ASP A 278 10.30 23.94 -24.27
N ASP A 279 10.19 24.34 -25.54
CA ASP A 279 9.30 25.44 -25.92
C ASP A 279 7.87 24.89 -26.02
N VAL A 280 7.16 24.95 -24.89
CA VAL A 280 5.81 24.40 -24.74
C VAL A 280 4.86 25.04 -25.76
N PHE A 281 4.91 26.36 -25.94
CA PHE A 281 3.99 27.08 -26.83
C PHE A 281 4.26 26.76 -28.30
N ALA A 282 5.52 26.68 -28.72
CA ALA A 282 5.86 26.26 -30.08
C ALA A 282 5.45 24.80 -30.32
N THR A 283 5.65 23.92 -29.33
CA THR A 283 5.28 22.50 -29.43
C THR A 283 3.78 22.31 -29.62
N VAL A 284 2.94 23.06 -28.89
CA VAL A 284 1.48 23.00 -29.09
C VAL A 284 1.08 23.37 -30.51
N LYS A 285 1.67 24.44 -31.07
CA LYS A 285 1.40 24.86 -32.46
C LYS A 285 1.84 23.82 -33.50
N ILE A 286 2.86 23.02 -33.18
CA ILE A 286 3.34 21.93 -34.04
C ILE A 286 2.39 20.72 -33.93
N PHE A 287 1.95 20.38 -32.73
CA PHE A 287 1.13 19.19 -32.48
C PHE A 287 -0.31 19.36 -32.95
N PHE A 288 -0.87 20.55 -32.80
CA PHE A 288 -2.28 20.83 -33.02
C PHE A 288 -2.43 21.98 -34.03
N SER A 289 -3.13 21.70 -35.13
CA SER A 289 -3.42 22.68 -36.19
C SER A 289 -4.46 23.74 -35.80
N GLY A 290 -5.06 23.61 -34.61
CA GLY A 290 -6.02 24.54 -34.02
C GLY A 290 -6.14 24.33 -32.51
N SER A 291 -6.92 25.18 -31.84
CA SER A 291 -7.21 25.04 -30.40
C SER A 291 -8.02 23.77 -30.15
N THR A 292 -7.65 23.04 -29.09
CA THR A 292 -8.41 21.90 -28.60
C THR A 292 -8.60 22.09 -27.09
N PRO A 293 -9.78 21.80 -26.52
CA PRO A 293 -10.03 22.05 -25.10
C PRO A 293 -8.99 21.41 -24.17
N ALA A 294 -8.51 20.20 -24.50
CA ALA A 294 -7.51 19.49 -23.70
C ALA A 294 -6.10 20.11 -23.79
N ALA A 295 -5.69 20.58 -24.99
CA ALA A 295 -4.40 21.26 -25.12
C ALA A 295 -4.45 22.66 -24.47
N ASP A 296 -5.58 23.36 -24.60
CA ASP A 296 -5.79 24.67 -23.99
C ASP A 296 -5.75 24.58 -22.47
N GLU A 297 -6.39 23.57 -21.86
CA GLU A 297 -6.32 23.32 -20.41
C GLU A 297 -4.88 23.07 -19.94
N LEU A 298 -4.09 22.28 -20.70
CA LEU A 298 -2.67 22.05 -20.37
C LEU A 298 -1.85 23.34 -20.44
N ILE A 299 -2.10 24.19 -21.45
CA ILE A 299 -1.44 25.49 -21.58
C ILE A 299 -1.84 26.46 -20.47
N ASP A 300 -3.12 26.56 -20.14
CA ASP A 300 -3.61 27.39 -19.06
C ASP A 300 -3.03 26.91 -17.72
N GLY A 301 -2.97 25.60 -17.50
CA GLY A 301 -2.32 24.99 -16.34
C GLY A 301 -0.83 25.31 -16.27
N TYR A 302 -0.12 25.26 -17.41
CA TYR A 302 1.28 25.67 -17.49
C TYR A 302 1.47 27.15 -17.12
N GLN A 303 0.66 28.05 -17.68
CA GLN A 303 0.72 29.48 -17.35
C GLN A 303 0.40 29.73 -15.88
N ALA A 304 -0.61 29.04 -15.32
CA ALA A 304 -0.98 29.12 -13.92
C ALA A 304 0.14 28.65 -12.98
N ALA A 305 0.83 27.55 -13.31
CA ALA A 305 1.98 27.06 -12.58
C ALA A 305 3.19 28.02 -12.60
N LEU A 306 3.22 28.95 -13.56
CA LEU A 306 4.20 30.04 -13.69
C LEU A 306 3.70 31.38 -13.10
N GLY A 307 2.50 31.42 -12.54
CA GLY A 307 1.96 32.56 -11.80
C GLY A 307 0.93 33.41 -12.54
N ALA A 308 0.46 32.99 -13.72
CA ALA A 308 -0.68 33.64 -14.35
C ALA A 308 -1.97 33.30 -13.59
N GLN A 309 -2.70 34.32 -13.12
CA GLN A 309 -3.94 34.09 -12.40
C GLN A 309 -4.99 33.46 -13.34
N PRO A 310 -5.61 32.33 -12.96
CA PRO A 310 -6.60 31.66 -13.80
C PRO A 310 -7.87 32.50 -13.99
N ALA A 311 -8.46 32.40 -15.18
CA ALA A 311 -9.81 32.92 -15.42
C ALA A 311 -10.83 32.25 -14.49
N SER A 312 -11.92 32.96 -14.17
CA SER A 312 -12.95 32.43 -13.27
C SER A 312 -13.73 31.24 -13.83
N SER A 313 -13.58 30.92 -15.12
CA SER A 313 -14.18 29.76 -15.79
C SER A 313 -13.18 28.63 -16.04
N ALA A 314 -11.94 28.77 -15.57
CA ALA A 314 -10.90 27.78 -15.82
C ALA A 314 -11.24 26.43 -15.15
N PRO A 315 -10.73 25.31 -15.69
CA PRO A 315 -10.83 24.01 -15.06
C PRO A 315 -10.19 23.97 -13.67
N THR A 316 -10.66 23.07 -12.80
CA THR A 316 -10.14 22.90 -11.43
C THR A 316 -8.62 22.70 -11.41
N SER A 317 -8.07 21.91 -12.33
CA SER A 317 -6.63 21.65 -12.48
C SER A 317 -5.79 22.93 -12.56
N VAL A 318 -6.25 23.92 -13.33
CA VAL A 318 -5.60 25.22 -13.52
C VAL A 318 -5.61 26.04 -12.22
N HIS A 319 -6.73 26.03 -11.51
CA HIS A 319 -6.82 26.66 -10.18
C HIS A 319 -5.84 26.03 -9.17
N LEU A 320 -5.72 24.70 -9.16
CA LEU A 320 -4.79 24.00 -8.27
C LEU A 320 -3.32 24.32 -8.61
N ALA A 321 -2.97 24.40 -9.89
CA ALA A 321 -1.63 24.77 -10.34
C ALA A 321 -1.23 26.18 -9.88
N TYR A 322 -2.18 27.13 -9.92
CA TYR A 322 -1.95 28.49 -9.43
C TYR A 322 -1.74 28.54 -7.90
N LEU A 323 -2.52 27.78 -7.13
CA LEU A 323 -2.33 27.69 -5.68
C LEU A 323 -0.94 27.13 -5.33
N GLU A 324 -0.48 26.11 -6.05
CA GLU A 324 0.88 25.58 -5.87
C GLU A 324 1.96 26.60 -6.19
N TYR A 325 1.77 27.42 -7.22
CA TYR A 325 2.67 28.54 -7.51
C TYR A 325 2.70 29.51 -6.32
N LEU A 326 1.54 29.99 -5.85
CA LEU A 326 1.48 30.96 -4.75
C LEU A 326 2.18 30.43 -3.49
N ALA A 327 1.90 29.18 -3.11
CA ALA A 327 2.55 28.56 -1.96
C ALA A 327 4.06 28.33 -2.16
N ALA A 328 4.50 27.93 -3.37
CA ALA A 328 5.92 27.71 -3.66
C ALA A 328 6.77 29.00 -3.56
N PHE A 329 6.16 30.17 -3.74
CA PHE A 329 6.80 31.47 -3.60
C PHE A 329 6.39 32.20 -2.30
N GLU A 330 5.87 31.47 -1.31
CA GLU A 330 5.46 31.99 0.01
C GLU A 330 4.41 33.11 -0.01
N LYS A 331 3.63 33.22 -1.10
CA LYS A 331 2.58 34.23 -1.30
C LYS A 331 1.26 33.82 -0.65
N PHE A 332 1.29 33.52 0.65
CA PHE A 332 0.13 32.99 1.37
C PHE A 332 -1.01 34.01 1.55
N ASP A 333 -0.70 35.31 1.54
CA ASP A 333 -1.73 36.37 1.56
C ASP A 333 -2.49 36.44 0.22
N GLU A 334 -1.76 36.34 -0.91
CA GLU A 334 -2.37 36.22 -2.25
C GLU A 334 -3.19 34.93 -2.37
N LEU A 335 -2.71 33.83 -1.75
CA LEU A 335 -3.40 32.55 -1.71
C LEU A 335 -4.75 32.67 -0.97
N GLU A 336 -4.79 33.28 0.21
CA GLU A 336 -6.02 33.48 0.98
C GLU A 336 -6.99 34.42 0.24
N ALA A 337 -6.48 35.49 -0.37
CA ALA A 337 -7.28 36.41 -1.19
C ALA A 337 -7.90 35.68 -2.40
N TYR A 338 -7.15 34.78 -3.03
CA TYR A 338 -7.63 33.98 -4.15
C TYR A 338 -8.72 32.97 -3.75
N LEU A 339 -8.55 32.28 -2.61
CA LEU A 339 -9.57 31.37 -2.07
C LEU A 339 -10.88 32.09 -1.70
N SER A 340 -10.76 33.35 -1.25
CA SER A 340 -11.90 34.21 -0.92
C SER A 340 -12.59 34.80 -2.16
N SER A 341 -11.99 34.65 -3.34
CA SER A 341 -12.55 35.15 -4.60
C SER A 341 -13.68 34.26 -5.12
N ARG A 342 -14.36 34.71 -6.18
CA ARG A 342 -15.47 33.96 -6.79
C ARG A 342 -14.96 32.80 -7.64
N LEU A 343 -14.64 31.67 -7.00
CA LEU A 343 -14.27 30.42 -7.66
C LEU A 343 -15.51 29.66 -8.22
N PRO A 344 -15.35 28.93 -9.35
CA PRO A 344 -16.34 27.96 -9.83
C PRO A 344 -16.78 26.99 -8.73
N ALA A 345 -18.05 26.60 -8.72
CA ALA A 345 -18.56 25.64 -7.74
C ALA A 345 -17.74 24.34 -7.69
N ALA A 346 -17.36 23.81 -8.86
CA ALA A 346 -16.54 22.60 -8.99
C ALA A 346 -15.09 22.76 -8.46
N ALA A 347 -14.58 23.98 -8.38
CA ALA A 347 -13.22 24.26 -7.93
C ALA A 347 -13.13 24.57 -6.43
N ARG A 348 -14.21 25.00 -5.77
CA ARG A 348 -14.19 25.47 -4.36
C ARG A 348 -13.67 24.43 -3.38
N GLN A 349 -14.24 23.22 -3.39
CA GLN A 349 -13.81 22.17 -2.46
C GLN A 349 -12.39 21.68 -2.77
N PRO A 350 -12.02 21.37 -4.03
CA PRO A 350 -10.63 20.98 -4.35
C PRO A 350 -9.59 22.04 -3.99
N THR A 351 -9.87 23.32 -4.25
CA THR A 351 -8.95 24.42 -3.90
C THR A 351 -8.80 24.60 -2.39
N ALA A 352 -9.89 24.47 -1.63
CA ALA A 352 -9.83 24.50 -0.16
C ALA A 352 -9.05 23.31 0.42
N LEU A 353 -9.25 22.09 -0.10
CA LEU A 353 -8.46 20.93 0.30
C LEU A 353 -6.98 21.10 -0.05
N LYS A 354 -6.68 21.62 -1.24
CA LYS A 354 -5.30 21.92 -1.64
C LYS A 354 -4.66 23.00 -0.77
N ALA A 355 -5.42 24.01 -0.33
CA ALA A 355 -4.93 25.01 0.59
C ALA A 355 -4.51 24.39 1.93
N ILE A 356 -5.32 23.49 2.50
CA ILE A 356 -4.96 22.74 3.73
C ILE A 356 -3.62 22.01 3.54
N GLU A 357 -3.47 21.28 2.42
CA GLU A 357 -2.21 20.60 2.07
C GLU A 357 -1.02 21.58 1.99
N LEU A 358 -1.19 22.72 1.33
CA LEU A 358 -0.12 23.70 1.12
C LEU A 358 0.29 24.42 2.42
N TYR A 359 -0.67 24.80 3.27
CA TYR A 359 -0.38 25.37 4.59
C TYR A 359 0.35 24.37 5.49
N ALA A 360 -0.12 23.12 5.54
CA ALA A 360 0.54 22.07 6.31
C ALA A 360 1.95 21.77 5.79
N LYS A 361 2.15 21.76 4.47
CA LYS A 361 3.47 21.61 3.83
C LYS A 361 4.44 22.71 4.24
N ALA A 362 3.97 23.95 4.32
CA ALA A 362 4.76 25.10 4.73
C ALA A 362 4.80 25.32 6.25
N GLY A 363 4.54 24.30 7.07
CA GLY A 363 4.65 24.38 8.54
C GLY A 363 3.64 25.30 9.24
N ARG A 364 2.70 25.91 8.49
CA ARG A 364 1.66 26.84 8.95
C ARG A 364 0.47 26.10 9.55
N GLU A 365 0.70 25.44 10.68
CA GLU A 365 -0.28 24.59 11.36
C GLU A 365 -1.56 25.34 11.75
N THR A 366 -1.46 26.60 12.20
CA THR A 366 -2.63 27.39 12.59
C THR A 366 -3.55 27.67 11.39
N ASP A 367 -2.98 27.97 10.23
CA ASP A 367 -3.74 28.19 9.00
C ASP A 367 -4.35 26.88 8.48
N SER A 368 -3.58 25.79 8.48
CA SER A 368 -4.08 24.45 8.15
C SER A 368 -5.30 24.09 9.00
N LEU A 369 -5.20 24.23 10.33
CA LEU A 369 -6.29 23.94 11.26
C LEU A 369 -7.50 24.85 11.07
N ARG A 370 -7.29 26.14 10.80
CA ARG A 370 -8.35 27.11 10.49
C ARG A 370 -9.18 26.68 9.27
N HIS A 371 -8.50 26.31 8.19
CA HIS A 371 -9.17 25.82 6.97
C HIS A 371 -9.81 24.45 7.19
N ARG A 372 -9.15 23.54 7.92
CA ARG A 372 -9.67 22.20 8.26
C ARG A 372 -10.94 22.23 9.11
N ALA A 373 -11.09 23.23 9.99
CA ALA A 373 -12.24 23.34 10.91
C ALA A 373 -13.60 23.42 10.19
N LEU A 374 -13.65 23.92 8.96
CA LEU A 374 -14.87 23.93 8.14
C LEU A 374 -15.31 22.50 7.77
N PHE A 375 -14.36 21.69 7.31
CA PHE A 375 -14.59 20.28 6.93
C PHE A 375 -14.85 19.40 8.15
N THR A 376 -14.15 19.64 9.26
CA THR A 376 -14.38 18.90 10.51
C THR A 376 -15.80 19.11 11.03
N ARG A 377 -16.35 20.33 10.91
CA ARG A 377 -17.74 20.62 11.28
C ARG A 377 -18.76 19.94 10.36
N ALA A 378 -18.45 19.79 9.07
CA ALA A 378 -19.30 19.05 8.12
C ALA A 378 -19.30 17.53 8.43
N GLY A 379 -18.19 17.00 8.93
CA GLY A 379 -18.06 15.59 9.30
C GLY A 379 -17.96 14.65 8.10
N GLY A 380 -18.14 13.35 8.33
CA GLY A 380 -18.27 12.35 7.25
C GLY A 380 -17.07 12.28 6.30
N ALA A 381 -17.33 12.26 4.99
CA ALA A 381 -16.29 12.19 3.96
C ALA A 381 -15.45 13.47 3.87
N ASP A 382 -16.08 14.63 4.07
CA ASP A 382 -15.42 15.94 4.01
C ASP A 382 -14.31 16.06 5.07
N ALA A 383 -14.60 15.65 6.30
CA ALA A 383 -13.61 15.62 7.38
C ALA A 383 -12.41 14.70 7.05
N GLN A 384 -12.66 13.57 6.40
CA GLN A 384 -11.62 12.60 6.03
C GLN A 384 -10.76 13.11 4.86
N SER A 385 -11.36 13.75 3.85
CA SER A 385 -10.62 14.39 2.77
C SER A 385 -9.72 15.52 3.29
N ALA A 386 -10.20 16.31 4.25
CA ALA A 386 -9.41 17.37 4.88
C ALA A 386 -8.27 16.81 5.75
N ALA A 387 -8.51 15.72 6.51
CA ALA A 387 -7.47 15.03 7.26
C ALA A 387 -6.39 14.44 6.34
N LEU A 388 -6.79 13.84 5.21
CA LEU A 388 -5.84 13.33 4.20
C LEU A 388 -5.04 14.48 3.56
N ALA A 389 -5.67 15.59 3.23
CA ALA A 389 -4.99 16.76 2.65
C ALA A 389 -3.95 17.36 3.61
N GLU A 390 -4.30 17.52 4.88
CA GLU A 390 -3.35 17.98 5.90
C GLU A 390 -2.18 17.00 6.05
N PHE A 391 -2.48 15.70 6.13
CA PHE A 391 -1.44 14.68 6.23
C PHE A 391 -0.49 14.70 5.01
N ARG A 392 -1.02 14.85 3.79
CA ARG A 392 -0.22 15.09 2.57
C ARG A 392 0.71 16.27 2.71
N GLY A 393 0.22 17.39 3.25
CA GLY A 393 1.05 18.54 3.51
C GLY A 393 2.20 18.22 4.47
N GLN A 394 1.89 17.64 5.63
CA GLN A 394 2.88 17.25 6.65
C GLN A 394 3.95 16.29 6.11
N MET A 395 3.55 15.29 5.33
CA MET A 395 4.45 14.33 4.69
C MET A 395 5.49 14.99 3.76
N HIS A 396 5.11 16.08 3.11
CA HIS A 396 5.94 16.82 2.17
C HIS A 396 6.57 18.07 2.78
N SER A 397 6.41 18.30 4.09
CA SER A 397 7.01 19.45 4.76
C SER A 397 8.50 19.27 4.94
N LEU A 398 9.26 20.28 4.50
CA LEU A 398 10.71 20.39 4.76
C LEU A 398 10.98 21.13 6.07
N GLU A 399 10.03 21.96 6.54
CA GLU A 399 10.16 22.73 7.78
C GLU A 399 9.91 21.85 9.01
N LYS A 400 8.88 21.00 8.96
CA LYS A 400 8.50 20.08 10.03
C LYS A 400 8.43 18.66 9.49
N PRO A 401 9.58 17.97 9.30
CA PRO A 401 9.58 16.61 8.79
C PRO A 401 8.75 15.68 9.68
N LEU A 402 7.81 14.95 9.06
CA LEU A 402 6.96 13.99 9.76
C LEU A 402 7.82 12.85 10.36
N THR A 403 7.79 12.73 11.68
CA THR A 403 8.39 11.57 12.39
C THR A 403 7.30 10.57 12.71
N VAL A 404 7.41 9.35 12.15
CA VAL A 404 6.42 8.30 12.38
C VAL A 404 6.60 7.67 13.77
N GLN A 405 5.49 7.66 14.50
CA GLN A 405 5.31 7.07 15.83
C GLN A 405 4.32 5.90 15.73
N PRO A 406 4.25 5.02 16.76
CA PRO A 406 3.37 3.85 16.73
C PRO A 406 1.91 4.15 16.38
N ASN A 407 1.38 5.32 16.77
CA ASN A 407 -0.01 5.69 16.50
C ASN A 407 -0.21 6.71 15.36
N THR A 408 0.85 7.11 14.64
CA THR A 408 0.77 8.19 13.64
C THR A 408 -0.38 8.03 12.64
N PHE A 409 -0.59 6.83 12.13
CA PHE A 409 -1.67 6.57 11.16
C PHE A 409 -3.02 6.25 11.83
N SER A 410 -3.01 5.62 13.00
CA SER A 410 -4.25 5.25 13.69
C SER A 410 -4.93 6.46 14.34
N ASP A 411 -4.16 7.46 14.78
CA ASP A 411 -4.65 8.72 15.34
C ASP A 411 -5.18 9.70 14.28
N LEU A 412 -4.94 9.44 12.99
CA LEU A 412 -5.55 10.23 11.92
C LEU A 412 -7.07 10.14 12.03
N SER A 413 -7.74 11.27 11.84
CA SER A 413 -9.21 11.39 11.77
C SER A 413 -9.78 10.83 10.44
N ILE A 414 -9.27 9.67 10.03
CA ILE A 414 -9.68 8.91 8.85
C ILE A 414 -10.26 7.60 9.35
N THR A 415 -11.52 7.33 9.03
CA THR A 415 -12.27 6.13 9.43
C THR A 415 -12.51 5.18 8.26
N ASP A 416 -12.43 5.68 7.03
CA ASP A 416 -12.48 4.88 5.81
C ASP A 416 -11.14 4.14 5.61
N PRO A 417 -11.16 2.79 5.55
CA PRO A 417 -9.94 2.00 5.40
C PRO A 417 -9.23 2.27 4.06
N CYS A 418 -9.97 2.52 2.98
CA CYS A 418 -9.38 2.78 1.66
C CYS A 418 -8.71 4.17 1.61
N VAL A 419 -9.26 5.16 2.30
CA VAL A 419 -8.63 6.48 2.45
C VAL A 419 -7.36 6.38 3.30
N LEU A 420 -7.36 5.58 4.37
CA LEU A 420 -6.18 5.36 5.19
C LEU A 420 -5.09 4.57 4.44
N ALA A 421 -5.48 3.59 3.61
CA ALA A 421 -4.56 2.87 2.74
C ALA A 421 -3.84 3.82 1.78
N GLN A 422 -4.56 4.79 1.19
CA GLN A 422 -3.95 5.83 0.36
C GLN A 422 -2.94 6.67 1.15
N ALA A 423 -3.27 7.12 2.37
CA ALA A 423 -2.35 7.88 3.22
C ALA A 423 -1.05 7.11 3.50
N ILE A 424 -1.16 5.82 3.86
CA ILE A 424 -0.01 4.95 4.14
C ILE A 424 0.83 4.75 2.86
N MET A 425 0.20 4.54 1.71
CA MET A 425 0.90 4.34 0.42
C MET A 425 1.52 5.61 -0.15
N GLU A 426 0.97 6.79 0.14
CA GLU A 426 1.60 8.06 -0.24
C GLU A 426 2.80 8.37 0.65
N TRP A 427 2.68 8.18 1.97
CA TRP A 427 3.82 8.26 2.89
C TRP A 427 4.92 7.26 2.50
N SER A 428 4.45 6.06 2.19
CA SER A 428 4.96 5.02 1.32
C SER A 428 6.01 5.37 0.27
N LEU A 429 5.94 6.56 -0.31
CA LEU A 429 6.74 7.00 -1.43
C LEU A 429 7.58 8.25 -1.12
N THR A 430 7.35 8.88 0.03
CA THR A 430 8.09 10.08 0.42
C THR A 430 9.57 9.77 0.69
N PRO A 431 10.48 10.74 0.45
CA PRO A 431 11.90 10.60 0.75
C PRO A 431 12.22 10.71 2.26
N ASN A 432 11.35 11.34 3.05
CA ASN A 432 11.53 11.58 4.49
C ASN A 432 11.07 10.39 5.36
N ARG A 433 11.44 9.15 5.00
CA ARG A 433 11.07 7.95 5.78
C ARG A 433 12.03 7.72 6.93
N ALA A 434 11.82 8.43 8.03
CA ALA A 434 12.47 8.08 9.29
C ALA A 434 11.64 7.00 10.02
N ILE A 435 11.92 5.71 9.74
CA ILE A 435 11.38 4.59 10.51
C ILE A 435 12.41 4.20 11.58
N ARG A 436 12.59 5.02 12.61
CA ARG A 436 13.42 4.63 13.76
C ARG A 436 12.60 3.72 14.68
N GLY A 437 12.55 2.43 14.37
CA GLY A 437 12.07 1.38 15.29
C GLY A 437 10.56 1.36 15.58
N ALA A 438 9.76 2.25 15.02
CA ALA A 438 8.30 2.21 15.16
C ALA A 438 7.68 1.23 14.15
N ALA A 439 6.84 0.31 14.63
CA ALA A 439 5.94 -0.50 13.82
C ALA A 439 4.52 0.11 13.92
N PRO A 440 4.20 1.15 13.13
CA PRO A 440 2.95 1.87 13.29
C PRO A 440 1.73 1.06 12.84
N TYR A 441 1.95 -0.04 12.12
CA TYR A 441 0.90 -0.84 11.51
C TYR A 441 0.14 -1.69 12.53
N ASP A 442 0.76 -2.08 13.65
CA ASP A 442 0.06 -2.79 14.73
C ASP A 442 -1.13 -1.96 15.24
N SER A 443 -0.94 -0.65 15.43
CA SER A 443 -2.01 0.25 15.91
C SER A 443 -3.10 0.48 14.86
N VAL A 444 -2.75 0.48 13.56
CA VAL A 444 -3.70 0.58 12.45
C VAL A 444 -4.55 -0.68 12.37
N VAL A 445 -3.94 -1.86 12.38
CA VAL A 445 -4.67 -3.13 12.35
C VAL A 445 -5.58 -3.24 13.58
N ARG A 446 -5.11 -2.85 14.77
CA ARG A 446 -5.95 -2.79 15.98
C ARG A 446 -7.16 -1.86 15.82
N LYS A 447 -7.00 -0.71 15.16
CA LYS A 447 -8.10 0.25 14.91
C LYS A 447 -9.24 -0.36 14.10
N PHE A 448 -8.93 -1.15 13.08
CA PHE A 448 -9.93 -1.74 12.18
C PHE A 448 -10.35 -3.16 12.57
N LEU A 449 -9.52 -3.84 13.36
CA LEU A 449 -9.66 -5.26 13.67
C LEU A 449 -9.45 -5.57 15.16
N PRO A 450 -10.13 -4.88 16.09
CA PRO A 450 -9.86 -5.03 17.52
C PRO A 450 -10.28 -6.40 18.06
N GLY A 451 -9.58 -6.86 19.09
CA GLY A 451 -9.94 -7.98 19.93
C GLY A 451 -9.74 -9.37 19.32
N PHE A 452 -10.01 -10.37 20.16
CA PHE A 452 -10.00 -11.79 19.80
C PHE A 452 -11.28 -12.55 20.23
N ALA A 453 -12.26 -11.83 20.79
CA ALA A 453 -13.57 -12.37 21.13
C ALA A 453 -14.50 -12.35 19.91
N ASP A 454 -15.44 -13.31 19.85
CA ASP A 454 -16.48 -13.44 18.83
C ASP A 454 -16.00 -13.34 17.38
N ILE A 455 -14.81 -13.88 17.10
CA ILE A 455 -14.22 -13.89 15.77
C ILE A 455 -15.07 -14.81 14.87
N PRO A 456 -15.58 -14.30 13.73
CA PRO A 456 -16.28 -15.13 12.76
C PRO A 456 -15.37 -16.25 12.24
N ALA A 457 -15.95 -17.28 11.62
CA ALA A 457 -15.13 -18.31 10.99
C ALA A 457 -14.10 -17.72 10.02
N PRO A 458 -12.87 -18.28 9.95
CA PRO A 458 -11.88 -17.78 9.01
C PRO A 458 -12.49 -17.81 7.62
N LYS A 459 -12.32 -16.70 6.89
CA LYS A 459 -12.72 -16.62 5.49
C LYS A 459 -11.95 -17.69 4.70
N SER A 460 -12.53 -18.15 3.59
CA SER A 460 -12.00 -19.26 2.79
C SER A 460 -10.50 -19.13 2.48
N ASP A 461 -9.83 -20.25 2.18
CA ASP A 461 -8.40 -20.30 1.90
C ASP A 461 -7.96 -19.27 0.84
N ALA A 462 -8.84 -18.88 -0.09
CA ALA A 462 -8.59 -17.85 -1.10
C ALA A 462 -8.34 -16.45 -0.51
N VAL A 463 -9.01 -16.06 0.59
CA VAL A 463 -8.80 -14.76 1.25
C VAL A 463 -7.51 -14.79 2.08
N ARG A 464 -7.21 -15.93 2.71
CA ARG A 464 -5.93 -16.17 3.39
C ARG A 464 -4.76 -16.16 2.40
N GLU A 465 -4.95 -16.70 1.20
CA GLU A 465 -3.96 -16.71 0.13
C GLU A 465 -3.75 -15.32 -0.48
N ALA A 466 -4.81 -14.54 -0.69
CA ALA A 466 -4.73 -13.15 -1.15
C ALA A 466 -4.02 -12.23 -0.14
N SER A 467 -4.16 -12.50 1.16
CA SER A 467 -3.38 -11.83 2.21
C SER A 467 -1.99 -12.44 2.42
N SER A 468 -1.73 -13.66 1.93
CA SER A 468 -0.44 -14.36 2.02
C SER A 468 0.43 -14.33 0.75
N ALA A 469 0.08 -13.51 -0.26
CA ALA A 469 0.95 -13.30 -1.43
C ALA A 469 2.37 -12.85 -1.05
N LEU A 470 2.58 -12.47 0.22
CA LEU A 470 3.85 -12.24 0.86
C LEU A 470 3.93 -12.95 2.21
N LYS A 471 4.29 -14.24 2.20
CA LYS A 471 5.06 -14.73 3.35
C LYS A 471 6.38 -13.95 3.35
N PRO A 472 6.76 -13.28 4.46
CA PRO A 472 8.12 -12.78 4.56
C PRO A 472 9.08 -13.97 4.49
N TYR A 473 10.08 -13.87 3.62
CA TYR A 473 11.23 -14.77 3.67
C TYR A 473 11.99 -14.57 4.98
#